data_AF-A0A2X1A1N8-F1
#
_entry.id   AF-A0A2X1A1N8-F1
#
_cell.length_a   1.000
_cell.length_b   1.000
_cell.length_c   1.000
_cell.angle_alpha   90.00
_cell.angle_beta   90.00
_cell.angle_gamma   90.00
#
_symmetry.space_group_name_H-M   'P 1'
#
loop_
_entity.id
_entity.type
_entity.pdbx_description
1 polymer ?
#
loop_
_entity_poly.entity_id
_entity_poly.type
_entity_poly.pdbx_seq_one_letter_code
_entity_poly.pdbx_strand_id
1 'polypeptide(L)'
;MREIKFHKGDIIHNRYAGHPSIKYFIYLGVSGRYVNGLELREGKGLKKCQYYKSSMNEMLNGEPAFQVIGHTDAFDVMKHDLSKFIEEDSQNGTK
;
A
#
# COMPACT_ATOMS: atom_id res chain seq x y z
N MET A 1 12.00 14.43 -4.14
CA MET A 1 10.86 13.67 -3.56
C MET A 1 11.23 13.34 -2.13
N ARG A 2 10.38 13.60 -1.14
CA ARG A 2 10.63 13.15 0.24
C ARG A 2 10.62 11.63 0.29
N GLU A 3 11.46 11.08 1.15
CA GLU A 3 11.57 9.64 1.38
C GLU A 3 10.29 9.09 2.03
N ILE A 4 9.79 7.96 1.53
CA ILE A 4 8.65 7.26 2.13
C ILE A 4 9.18 6.49 3.34
N LYS A 5 8.70 6.83 4.53
CA LYS A 5 9.15 6.24 5.80
C LYS A 5 8.30 5.04 6.25
N PHE A 6 7.61 4.38 5.33
CA PHE A 6 6.76 3.23 5.63
C PHE A 6 7.58 1.95 5.64
N HIS A 7 7.22 1.03 6.52
CA HIS A 7 7.79 -0.30 6.62
C HIS A 7 6.80 -1.32 6.09
N LYS A 8 7.28 -2.34 5.37
CA LYS A 8 6.38 -3.40 4.86
C LYS A 8 5.61 -4.01 6.04
N GLY A 9 4.31 -4.19 5.88
CA GLY A 9 3.42 -4.59 6.98
C GLY A 9 2.75 -3.43 7.72
N ASP A 10 3.14 -2.18 7.48
CA ASP A 10 2.44 -1.01 8.01
C ASP A 10 1.01 -0.96 7.48
N ILE A 11 0.07 -0.70 8.38
CA ILE A 11 -1.34 -0.44 8.06
C ILE A 11 -1.48 1.06 7.82
N ILE A 12 -1.80 1.42 6.58
CA ILE A 12 -1.93 2.79 6.15
C ILE A 12 -3.41 3.14 6.04
N HIS A 13 -3.82 4.22 6.70
CA HIS A 13 -5.09 4.88 6.50
C HIS A 13 -4.99 5.85 5.32
N ASN A 14 -5.72 5.54 4.24
CA ASN A 14 -5.94 6.42 3.10
C ASN A 14 -7.12 7.35 3.41
N ARG A 15 -6.83 8.63 3.66
CA ARG A 15 -7.85 9.64 3.99
C ARG A 15 -8.53 10.25 2.76
N TYR A 16 -8.04 9.98 1.55
CA TYR A 16 -8.74 10.31 0.30
C TYR A 16 -9.89 9.35 -0.02
N ALA A 17 -9.86 8.15 0.56
CA ALA A 17 -10.85 7.12 0.30
C ALA A 17 -12.25 7.55 0.72
N GLY A 18 -13.10 7.89 -0.25
CA GLY A 18 -14.52 8.12 -0.01
C GLY A 18 -15.30 6.85 0.31
N HIS A 19 -14.75 5.66 0.01
CA HIS A 19 -15.40 4.37 0.25
C HIS A 19 -14.70 3.58 1.37
N PRO A 20 -15.43 3.04 2.37
CA PRO A 20 -14.84 2.33 3.51
C PRO A 20 -13.91 1.17 3.14
N SER A 21 -14.22 0.43 2.09
CA SER A 21 -13.46 -0.76 1.65
C SER A 21 -12.09 -0.47 1.00
N ILE A 22 -11.73 0.79 0.80
CA ILE A 22 -10.40 1.21 0.31
C ILE A 22 -9.72 2.18 1.28
N LYS A 23 -10.26 2.30 2.49
CA LYS A 23 -9.81 3.22 3.53
C LYS A 23 -8.50 2.78 4.18
N TYR A 24 -8.22 1.49 4.19
CA TYR A 24 -7.00 0.93 4.77
C TYR A 24 -6.31 -0.01 3.80
N PHE A 25 -4.99 0.00 3.81
CA PHE A 25 -4.19 -1.00 3.11
C PHE A 25 -2.92 -1.35 3.89
N ILE A 26 -2.41 -2.55 3.66
CA ILE A 26 -1.11 -2.99 4.17
C ILE A 26 -0.03 -2.59 3.15
N TYR A 27 0.98 -1.83 3.56
CA TYR A 27 2.07 -1.43 2.69
C TYR A 27 2.97 -2.62 2.33
N LEU A 28 3.22 -2.81 1.03
CA LEU A 28 4.04 -3.91 0.51
C LEU A 28 5.43 -3.47 0.06
N GLY A 29 5.62 -2.17 -0.17
CA GLY A 29 6.85 -1.65 -0.74
C GLY A 29 6.62 -0.68 -1.89
N VAL A 30 7.70 -0.38 -2.58
CA VAL A 30 7.77 0.59 -3.67
C VAL A 30 8.30 -0.11 -4.92
N SER A 31 7.65 0.13 -6.06
CA SER A 31 8.11 -0.30 -7.37
C SER A 31 8.02 0.87 -8.36
N GLY A 32 9.13 1.25 -8.98
CA GLY A 32 9.18 2.38 -9.90
C GLY A 32 8.64 3.67 -9.28
N ARG A 33 7.56 4.22 -9.85
CA ARG A 33 6.87 5.44 -9.37
C ARG A 33 5.70 5.16 -8.40
N TYR A 34 5.49 3.91 -8.04
CA TYR A 34 4.33 3.45 -7.29
C TYR A 34 4.67 2.95 -5.90
N VAL A 35 3.74 3.17 -4.99
CA VAL A 35 3.58 2.54 -3.69
C VAL A 35 2.58 1.41 -3.85
N ASN A 36 2.97 0.21 -3.46
CA ASN A 36 2.15 -0.98 -3.54
C ASN A 36 1.58 -1.32 -2.16
N GLY A 37 0.34 -1.80 -2.15
CA GLY A 37 -0.31 -2.26 -0.93
C GLY A 37 -1.34 -3.36 -1.18
N LEU A 38 -1.92 -3.87 -0.10
CA LEU A 38 -3.06 -4.78 -0.11
C LEU A 38 -4.25 -4.15 0.61
N GLU A 39 -5.36 -3.99 -0.10
CA GLU A 39 -6.65 -3.58 0.45
C GLU A 39 -7.48 -4.83 0.77
N LEU A 40 -8.17 -4.80 1.91
CA LEU A 40 -9.26 -5.74 2.16
C LEU A 40 -10.55 -5.16 1.58
N ARG A 41 -11.02 -5.75 0.48
CA ARG A 41 -12.27 -5.34 -0.15
C ARG A 41 -13.41 -6.22 0.34
N GLU A 42 -14.43 -5.57 0.87
CA GLU A 42 -15.67 -6.21 1.31
C GLU A 42 -16.21 -7.17 0.23
N GLY A 43 -16.43 -8.44 0.62
CA GLY A 43 -16.92 -9.49 -0.26
C GLY A 43 -15.97 -9.93 -1.39
N LYS A 44 -14.76 -9.36 -1.51
CA LYS A 44 -13.81 -9.64 -2.59
C LYS A 44 -12.43 -10.10 -2.11
N GLY A 45 -12.22 -10.16 -0.79
CA GLY A 45 -10.96 -10.59 -0.20
C GLY A 45 -9.84 -9.56 -0.39
N LEU A 46 -8.61 -10.05 -0.49
CA LEU A 46 -7.41 -9.23 -0.66
C LEU A 46 -7.25 -8.76 -2.11
N LYS A 47 -7.01 -7.47 -2.31
CA LYS A 47 -6.72 -6.89 -3.62
C LYS A 47 -5.47 -6.01 -3.56
N LYS A 48 -4.59 -6.15 -4.56
CA LYS A 48 -3.47 -5.22 -4.76
C LYS A 48 -3.97 -3.82 -5.08
N CYS A 49 -3.39 -2.82 -4.43
CA CYS A 49 -3.60 -1.41 -4.71
C CYS A 49 -2.27 -0.72 -5.05
N GLN A 50 -2.33 0.32 -5.88
CA GLN A 50 -1.19 1.11 -6.29
C GLN A 50 -1.50 2.60 -6.20
N TYR A 51 -0.58 3.34 -5.60
CA TYR A 51 -0.67 4.79 -5.45
C TYR A 51 0.63 5.42 -5.95
N TYR A 52 0.57 6.64 -6.49
CA TYR A 52 1.79 7.34 -6.88
C TYR A 52 2.62 7.73 -5.65
N LYS A 53 3.95 7.63 -5.76
CA LYS A 53 4.88 8.10 -4.71
C LYS A 53 4.64 9.55 -4.33
N SER A 54 4.30 10.40 -5.30
CA SER A 54 3.98 11.81 -5.07
C SER A 54 2.84 11.99 -4.07
N SER A 55 1.85 11.10 -4.12
CA SER A 55 0.65 11.18 -3.28
C SER A 55 0.93 10.88 -1.81
N MET A 56 2.02 10.18 -1.49
CA MET A 56 2.40 9.90 -0.09
C MET A 56 2.81 11.14 0.70
N ASN A 57 3.08 12.26 0.01
CA ASN A 57 3.46 13.53 0.62
C ASN A 57 2.30 14.53 0.69
N GLU A 58 1.12 14.15 0.20
CA GLU A 58 -0.04 15.02 0.19
C GLU A 58 -0.56 15.22 1.62
N MET A 59 -1.01 16.45 1.89
CA MET A 59 -1.58 16.86 3.17
C MET A 59 -3.07 17.15 2.97
N LEU A 60 -3.90 16.68 3.89
CA LEU A 60 -5.34 16.85 3.90
C LEU A 60 -5.73 17.50 5.23
N ASN A 61 -6.18 18.75 5.16
CA ASN A 61 -6.53 19.58 6.33
C ASN A 61 -5.39 19.70 7.37
N GLY A 62 -4.15 19.90 6.89
CA GLY A 62 -2.97 20.08 7.75
C GLY A 62 -2.32 18.79 8.24
N GLU A 63 -2.87 17.63 7.90
CA GLU A 63 -2.39 16.31 8.32
C GLU A 63 -2.04 15.41 7.12
N PRO A 64 -1.19 14.38 7.27
CA PRO A 64 -0.86 13.48 6.17
C PRO A 64 -2.11 12.80 5.59
N ALA A 65 -2.23 12.79 4.26
CA ALA A 65 -3.33 12.10 3.60
C ALA A 65 -3.21 10.57 3.67
N PHE A 66 -1.97 10.07 3.78
CA PHE A 66 -1.65 8.68 4.04
C PHE A 66 -0.96 8.59 5.40
N GLN A 67 -1.61 7.95 6.36
CA GLN A 67 -1.15 7.90 7.74
C GLN A 67 -0.91 6.45 8.17
N VAL A 68 0.26 6.16 8.74
CA VAL A 68 0.49 4.89 9.43
C VAL A 68 -0.34 4.87 10.70
N ILE A 69 -1.23 3.88 10.84
CA ILE A 69 -2.11 3.74 12.02
C ILE A 69 -1.82 2.46 12.81
N GLY A 70 -0.92 1.62 12.32
CA GLY A 70 -0.53 0.37 12.98
C GLY A 70 0.45 -0.41 12.12
N HIS A 71 0.83 -1.58 12.64
CA HIS A 71 1.70 -2.54 11.99
C HIS A 71 1.13 -3.94 12.22
N THR A 72 1.28 -4.85 11.27
CA THR A 72 0.83 -6.24 11.42
C THR A 72 1.98 -7.23 11.27
N ASP A 73 2.27 -7.95 12.36
CA ASP A 73 3.25 -9.04 12.36
C ASP A 73 2.81 -10.22 11.47
N ALA A 74 1.51 -10.31 11.17
CA ALA A 74 0.99 -11.31 10.25
C ALA A 74 1.56 -11.14 8.83
N PHE A 75 1.98 -9.93 8.46
CA PHE A 75 2.66 -9.69 7.20
C PHE A 75 3.96 -10.50 7.11
N ASP A 76 4.77 -10.53 8.17
CA ASP A 76 6.05 -11.26 8.18
C ASP A 76 5.86 -12.77 8.07
N VAL A 77 4.80 -13.29 8.68
CA VAL A 77 4.41 -14.70 8.60
C VAL A 77 3.93 -15.07 7.19
N MET A 78 3.13 -14.20 6.56
CA MET A 78 2.52 -14.47 5.26
C MET A 78 3.33 -13.96 4.05
N LYS A 79 4.48 -13.32 4.26
CA LYS A 79 5.22 -12.62 3.19
C LYS A 79 5.54 -13.50 1.98
N HIS A 80 5.75 -14.80 2.18
CA HIS A 80 5.97 -15.76 1.09
C HIS A 80 4.71 -15.91 0.22
N ASP A 81 3.53 -16.08 0.84
CA ASP A 81 2.27 -16.24 0.10
C ASP A 81 1.81 -14.93 -0.56
N LEU A 82 2.27 -13.80 0.00
CA LEU A 82 2.01 -12.46 -0.53
C LEU A 82 3.00 -12.04 -1.62
N SER A 83 4.09 -12.80 -1.85
CA SER A 83 5.16 -12.44 -2.82
C SER A 83 4.63 -12.21 -4.23
N LYS A 84 3.62 -12.98 -4.65
CA LYS A 84 2.93 -12.82 -5.94
C LYS A 84 2.39 -11.41 -6.17
N PHE A 85 1.97 -10.72 -5.11
CA PHE A 85 1.48 -9.34 -5.21
C PHE A 85 2.62 -8.32 -5.23
N ILE A 86 3.81 -8.71 -4.76
CA ILE A 86 5.02 -7.89 -4.65
C ILE A 86 5.85 -7.96 -5.95
N GLU A 87 5.95 -9.13 -6.59
CA GLU A 87 6.93 -9.43 -7.65
C GLU A 87 6.42 -9.25 -9.10
N GLU A 88 5.11 -9.08 -9.31
CA GLU A 88 4.47 -9.01 -10.64
C GLU A 88 4.98 -7.90 -11.60
N ASP A 89 5.83 -6.97 -11.16
CA ASP A 89 6.40 -5.93 -12.03
C ASP A 89 7.70 -6.35 -12.76
N SER A 90 8.28 -7.52 -12.46
CA SER A 90 9.60 -7.90 -13.02
C SER A 90 9.54 -8.68 -14.35
N GLN A 91 8.36 -9.06 -14.85
CA GLN A 91 8.25 -9.93 -16.04
C GLN A 91 7.52 -9.35 -17.25
N ASN A 92 7.02 -8.10 -17.22
CA ASN A 92 6.38 -7.46 -18.39
C ASN A 92 7.28 -6.44 -19.11
N GLY A 93 8.60 -6.57 -18.95
CA GLY A 93 9.61 -5.74 -19.59
C GLY A 93 10.35 -6.41 -20.75
N THR A 94 9.70 -7.24 -21.57
CA THR A 94 10.25 -7.62 -22.90
C THR A 94 9.16 -8.16 -23.83
N LYS A 95 8.60 -7.30 -24.67
CA LYS A 95 8.26 -7.59 -26.07
C LYS A 95 8.29 -6.29 -26.87
#